data_AF-A0A7V5DAB1-F1
#
_entry.id   AF-A0A7V5DAB1-F1
#
_cell.length_a   1.000
_cell.length_b   1.000
_cell.length_c   1.000
_cell.angle_alpha   90.00
_cell.angle_beta   90.00
_cell.angle_gamma   90.00
#
_symmetry.space_group_name_H-M   'P 1'
#
loop_
_entity.id
_entity.type
_entity.pdbx_description
1 polymer ?
#
loop_
_entity_poly.entity_id
_entity_poly.type
_entity_poly.pdbx_seq_one_letter_code
_entity_poly.pdbx_strand_id
1 'polypeptide(L)'
;MIKDYKHIEAGKEIRFISGFYEVEEEKKIKFKDGEVLVIIGHAIVDTSCCGMGGCRYALVPGKIRKFRYKRDEDGSEWTEVEVLNPQEKAEFEKILKKAEVINQVIFW
;
A
#
# COMPACT_ATOMS: atom_id res chain seq x y z
N MET A 1 -7.20 15.74 -0.39
CA MET A 1 -6.40 16.06 0.83
C MET A 1 -4.97 15.63 0.57
N ILE A 2 -3.98 16.46 0.86
CA ILE A 2 -2.55 16.12 0.68
C ILE A 2 -2.02 15.52 2.00
N LYS A 3 -1.26 14.43 1.92
CA LYS A 3 -0.64 13.73 3.05
C LYS A 3 0.76 13.25 2.67
N ASP A 4 1.63 13.11 3.66
CA ASP A 4 2.94 12.50 3.49
C ASP A 4 2.90 11.00 3.81
N TYR A 5 3.44 10.20 2.91
CA TYR A 5 3.66 8.77 3.08
C TYR A 5 5.12 8.49 3.38
N LYS A 6 5.36 7.84 4.52
CA LYS A 6 6.67 7.28 4.87
C LYS A 6 6.83 5.93 4.18
N HIS A 7 7.84 5.79 3.34
CA HIS A 7 8.16 4.54 2.66
C HIS A 7 8.51 3.44 3.67
N ILE A 8 8.04 2.23 3.40
CA ILE A 8 8.33 1.05 4.20
C ILE A 8 9.16 0.12 3.34
N GLU A 9 10.32 -0.29 3.86
CA GLU A 9 11.19 -1.23 3.15
C GLU A 9 10.47 -2.56 2.90
N ALA A 10 10.62 -3.09 1.69
CA ALA A 10 10.13 -4.42 1.33
C ALA A 10 10.78 -5.49 2.22
N GLY A 11 10.02 -6.51 2.61
CA GLY A 11 10.45 -7.56 3.54
C GLY A 11 10.43 -7.14 5.02
N LYS A 12 9.94 -5.93 5.34
CA LYS A 12 9.78 -5.51 6.74
C LYS A 12 8.51 -6.14 7.33
N GLU A 13 8.71 -7.11 8.22
CA GLU A 13 7.65 -7.71 9.03
C GLU A 13 7.17 -6.72 10.11
N ILE A 14 5.89 -6.38 10.11
CA ILE A 14 5.21 -5.68 11.20
C ILE A 14 4.39 -6.72 11.97
N ARG A 15 4.95 -7.21 13.09
CA ARG A 15 4.29 -8.20 13.94
C ARG A 15 3.24 -7.57 14.85
N PHE A 16 2.12 -8.27 15.00
CA PHE A 16 1.05 -7.99 15.95
C PHE A 16 0.63 -9.29 16.67
N ILE A 17 -0.18 -9.18 17.72
CA ILE A 17 -0.49 -10.31 18.63
C ILE A 17 -1.13 -11.51 17.90
N SER A 18 -1.75 -11.30 16.73
CA SER A 18 -2.47 -12.32 15.96
C SER A 18 -1.88 -12.61 14.58
N GLY A 19 -0.67 -12.13 14.28
CA GLY A 19 -0.07 -12.30 12.95
C GLY A 19 1.01 -11.27 12.62
N PHE A 20 1.36 -11.16 11.35
CA PHE A 20 2.26 -10.13 10.86
C PHE A 20 1.84 -9.62 9.49
N TYR A 21 2.13 -8.34 9.23
CA TYR A 21 2.04 -7.75 7.90
C TYR A 21 3.44 -7.69 7.31
N GLU A 22 3.61 -8.21 6.11
CA GLU A 22 4.85 -8.06 5.35
C GLU A 22 4.58 -7.18 4.13
N VAL A 23 5.37 -6.12 3.96
CA VAL A 23 5.36 -5.34 2.71
C VAL A 23 6.11 -6.14 1.66
N GLU A 24 5.41 -6.58 0.62
CA GLU A 24 5.98 -7.29 -0.52
C GLU A 24 6.69 -6.30 -1.43
N GLU A 25 6.00 -5.24 -1.83
CA GLU A 25 6.54 -4.25 -2.76
C GLU A 25 5.75 -2.93 -2.78
N GLU A 26 6.43 -1.88 -3.20
CA GLU A 26 5.83 -0.58 -3.52
C GLU A 26 5.84 -0.35 -5.03
N LYS A 27 4.69 -0.01 -5.60
CA LYS A 27 4.51 0.26 -7.04
C LYS A 27 3.92 1.64 -7.29
N LYS A 28 4.20 2.15 -8.47
CA LYS A 28 3.53 3.31 -9.06
C LYS A 28 2.65 2.84 -10.21
N ILE A 29 1.35 3.06 -10.11
CA ILE A 29 0.39 2.64 -11.13
C ILE A 29 -0.17 3.88 -11.82
N LYS A 30 -0.09 3.91 -13.15
CA LYS A 30 -0.67 5.00 -13.94
C LYS A 30 -2.19 5.03 -13.78
N PHE A 31 -2.74 6.19 -13.45
CA PHE A 31 -4.16 6.42 -13.31
C PHE A 31 -4.52 7.86 -13.70
N LYS A 32 -5.35 7.99 -14.74
CA LYS A 32 -5.73 9.28 -15.33
C LYS A 32 -4.47 10.12 -15.66
N ASP A 33 -4.40 11.34 -15.16
CA ASP A 33 -3.31 12.30 -15.39
C ASP A 33 -2.17 12.15 -14.35
N GLY A 34 -1.80 10.94 -13.96
CA GLY A 34 -0.65 10.76 -13.07
C GLY A 34 -0.46 9.34 -12.56
N GLU A 35 0.32 9.21 -11.49
CA GLU A 35 0.68 7.94 -10.89
C GLU A 35 0.10 7.84 -9.48
N VAL A 36 -0.45 6.68 -9.12
CA VAL A 36 -0.94 6.36 -7.78
C VAL A 36 0.07 5.45 -7.11
N LEU A 37 0.43 5.79 -5.88
CA LEU A 37 1.28 4.95 -5.05
C LEU A 37 0.46 3.79 -4.50
N VAL A 38 0.97 2.58 -4.66
CA VAL A 38 0.35 1.34 -4.18
C VAL A 38 1.40 0.52 -3.45
N ILE A 39 1.07 0.07 -2.26
CA ILE A 39 1.91 -0.81 -1.47
C ILE A 39 1.19 -2.13 -1.36
N ILE A 40 1.83 -3.18 -1.86
CA ILE A 40 1.31 -4.53 -1.79
C ILE A 40 1.96 -5.22 -0.61
N GLY A 41 1.16 -5.91 0.19
CA GLY A 41 1.65 -6.71 1.29
C GLY A 41 0.79 -7.92 1.55
N HIS A 42 1.26 -8.75 2.48
CA HIS A 42 0.54 -9.93 2.95
C HIS A 42 0.25 -9.77 4.44
N ALA A 43 -1.01 -10.00 4.81
CA ALA A 43 -1.39 -10.21 6.20
C ALA A 43 -1.35 -11.72 6.46
N ILE A 44 -0.43 -12.18 7.29
CA ILE A 44 -0.30 -13.59 7.66
C ILE A 44 -0.86 -13.77 9.06
N VAL A 45 -1.88 -14.63 9.19
CA VAL A 45 -2.51 -14.97 10.47
C VAL A 45 -1.92 -16.30 10.94
N ASP A 46 -1.00 -16.23 11.90
CA ASP A 46 -0.24 -17.39 12.41
C ASP A 46 -1.05 -18.24 13.41
N THR A 47 -2.10 -17.67 14.03
CA THR A 47 -2.86 -18.33 15.11
C THR A 47 -4.07 -19.15 14.63
N SER A 48 -3.98 -19.84 13.49
CA SER A 48 -5.10 -20.62 12.94
C SER A 48 -4.88 -22.11 13.15
N CYS A 49 -5.75 -22.79 13.92
CA CYS A 49 -5.59 -24.22 14.26
C CYS A 49 -5.72 -25.20 13.07
N CYS A 50 -5.99 -24.70 11.87
CA CYS A 50 -6.23 -25.48 10.65
C CYS A 50 -5.36 -25.08 9.43
N GLY A 51 -4.28 -24.30 9.62
CA GLY A 51 -3.33 -23.93 8.56
C GLY A 51 -3.05 -22.43 8.45
N MET A 52 -1.92 -22.07 7.84
CA MET A 52 -1.50 -20.67 7.64
C MET A 52 -2.38 -20.01 6.56
N GLY A 53 -3.14 -18.97 6.95
CA GLY A 53 -3.94 -18.16 6.04
C GLY A 53 -3.26 -16.81 5.78
N GLY A 54 -3.00 -16.50 4.51
CA GLY A 54 -2.48 -15.21 4.06
C GLY A 54 -3.53 -14.43 3.26
N CYS A 55 -3.68 -13.14 3.54
CA CYS A 55 -4.49 -12.22 2.73
C CYS A 55 -3.56 -11.19 2.07
N ARG A 56 -3.51 -11.21 0.73
CA ARG A 56 -2.77 -10.18 -0.02
C ARG A 56 -3.61 -8.92 -0.07
N TYR A 57 -3.05 -7.80 0.39
CA TYR A 57 -3.71 -6.51 0.43
C TYR A 57 -2.93 -5.46 -0.34
N ALA A 58 -3.63 -4.43 -0.80
CA ALA A 58 -3.04 -3.20 -1.29
C ALA A 58 -3.40 -2.04 -0.37
N LEU A 59 -2.40 -1.32 0.11
CA LEU A 59 -2.57 0.02 0.67
C LEU A 59 -2.35 1.04 -0.44
N VAL A 60 -3.29 1.96 -0.59
CA VAL A 60 -3.27 3.01 -1.62
C VAL A 60 -3.28 4.39 -0.92
N PRO A 61 -2.10 4.95 -0.64
CA PRO A 61 -1.99 6.27 -0.03
C PRO A 61 -2.63 7.38 -0.86
N GLY A 62 -2.45 7.33 -2.18
CA GLY A 62 -3.04 8.31 -3.10
C GLY A 62 -2.21 8.55 -4.35
N LYS A 63 -2.60 9.59 -5.10
CA LYS A 63 -1.91 10.05 -6.30
C LYS A 63 -0.63 10.78 -5.91
N ILE A 64 0.50 10.40 -6.49
CA ILE A 64 1.82 10.97 -6.21
C ILE A 64 1.85 12.43 -6.67
N ARG A 65 2.19 13.33 -5.75
CA ARG A 65 2.49 14.74 -6.03
C ARG A 65 4.00 14.98 -6.09
N LYS A 66 4.74 14.47 -5.10
CA LYS A 66 6.22 14.54 -5.07
C LYS A 66 6.80 13.22 -4.56
N PHE A 67 7.47 12.50 -5.45
CA PHE A 67 8.04 11.19 -5.12
C PHE A 67 9.38 11.33 -4.39
N ARG A 68 9.54 10.63 -3.26
CA ARG A 68 10.76 10.57 -2.44
C ARG A 68 11.40 11.95 -2.24
N TYR A 69 10.58 12.94 -1.90
CA TYR A 69 10.97 14.36 -1.87
C TYR A 69 11.73 14.74 -0.59
N LYS A 70 11.59 13.93 0.46
CA LYS A 70 12.26 14.12 1.75
C LYS A 70 12.89 12.81 2.21
N ARG A 71 14.07 12.90 2.84
CA ARG A 71 14.74 11.81 3.55
C ARG A 71 15.13 12.29 4.94
N ASP A 72 14.80 11.53 5.99
CA ASP A 72 15.24 11.82 7.36
C ASP A 72 16.63 11.21 7.63
N GLU A 73 17.24 11.60 8.76
CA GLU A 73 18.57 11.13 9.19
C GLU A 73 18.66 9.60 9.35
N ASP A 74 17.54 8.95 9.68
CA ASP A 74 17.39 7.49 9.78
C ASP A 74 17.32 6.79 8.40
N GLY A 75 17.44 7.53 7.30
CA GLY A 75 17.36 6.99 5.93
C GLY A 75 15.94 6.80 5.40
N SER A 76 14.93 7.03 6.26
CA SER A 76 13.51 6.98 5.89
C SER A 76 13.15 8.00 4.80
N GLU A 77 12.53 7.53 3.71
CA GLU A 77 12.10 8.38 2.59
C GLU A 77 10.60 8.70 2.66
N TRP A 78 10.21 9.85 2.11
CA TRP A 78 8.83 10.33 2.12
C TRP A 78 8.33 10.73 0.74
N THR A 79 7.08 10.37 0.43
CA THR A 79 6.36 10.79 -0.77
C THR A 79 5.12 11.59 -0.39
N GLU A 80 4.94 12.75 -1.01
CA GLU A 80 3.73 13.56 -0.90
C GLU A 80 2.66 12.98 -1.83
N VAL A 81 1.51 12.62 -1.28
CA VAL A 81 0.37 12.07 -2.02
C VAL A 81 -0.90 12.89 -1.82
N GLU A 82 -1.74 12.91 -2.85
CA GLU A 82 -3.10 13.40 -2.76
C GLU A 82 -4.05 12.21 -2.64
N VAL A 83 -4.80 12.17 -1.53
CA VAL A 83 -5.83 11.14 -1.30
C VAL A 83 -6.89 11.20 -2.39
N LEU A 84 -7.14 10.05 -3.01
CA LEU A 84 -8.15 9.88 -4.06
C LEU A 84 -9.56 10.19 -3.52
N ASN A 85 -10.40 10.81 -4.35
CA ASN A 85 -11.81 11.00 -4.00
C ASN A 85 -12.61 9.68 -4.13
N PRO A 86 -13.85 9.58 -3.59
CA PRO A 86 -14.62 8.33 -3.61
C PRO A 86 -14.82 7.70 -5.00
N GLN A 87 -15.01 8.54 -6.03
CA GLN A 87 -15.15 8.10 -7.42
C GLN A 87 -13.84 7.52 -7.94
N GLU A 88 -12.73 8.21 -7.72
CA GLU A 88 -11.38 7.76 -8.09
C GLU A 88 -10.99 6.47 -7.36
N LYS A 89 -11.33 6.32 -6.08
CA LYS A 89 -11.09 5.09 -5.32
C LYS A 89 -11.78 3.90 -6.00
N ALA A 90 -13.06 4.03 -6.33
CA ALA A 90 -13.83 2.96 -6.96
C ALA A 90 -13.33 2.62 -8.38
N GLU A 91 -12.91 3.63 -9.17
CA GLU A 91 -12.33 3.41 -10.49
C GLU A 91 -10.96 2.73 -10.40
N PHE A 92 -10.10 3.22 -9.51
CA PHE A 92 -8.75 2.69 -9.33
C PHE A 92 -8.76 1.27 -8.76
N GLU A 93 -9.66 0.98 -7.81
CA GLU A 93 -9.82 -0.37 -7.25
C GLU A 93 -10.12 -1.40 -8.35
N LYS A 94 -10.98 -1.05 -9.33
CA LYS A 94 -11.29 -1.93 -10.46
C LYS A 94 -10.08 -2.18 -11.35
N ILE A 95 -9.22 -1.19 -11.55
CA ILE A 95 -7.99 -1.33 -12.33
C ILE A 95 -7.00 -2.21 -11.57
N LEU A 96 -6.81 -1.94 -10.28
CA LEU A 96 -5.88 -2.65 -9.43
C LEU A 96 -6.24 -4.14 -9.31
N LYS A 97 -7.51 -4.46 -9.05
CA LYS A 97 -7.99 -5.86 -8.96
C LYS A 97 -7.93 -6.62 -10.28
N LYS A 98 -7.84 -5.93 -11.42
CA LYS A 98 -7.62 -6.58 -12.74
C LYS A 98 -6.15 -6.85 -13.01
N ALA A 99 -5.26 -6.00 -12.48
CA ALA A 99 -3.82 -6.12 -12.68
C ALA A 99 -3.16 -7.08 -11.69
N GLU A 100 -3.72 -7.17 -10.48
CA GLU A 100 -3.11 -7.87 -9.35
C GLU A 100 -4.15 -8.75 -8.64
N VAL A 101 -3.73 -9.93 -8.20
CA VAL A 101 -4.55 -10.79 -7.33
C VAL A 101 -4.48 -10.20 -5.92
N ILE A 102 -5.49 -9.43 -5.53
CA ILE A 102 -5.55 -8.73 -4.24
C ILE A 102 -6.91 -8.99 -3.58
N ASN A 103 -6.89 -9.43 -2.33
CA ASN A 103 -8.10 -9.71 -1.55
C ASN A 103 -8.74 -8.42 -1.03
N GLN A 104 -7.92 -7.44 -0.63
CA GLN A 104 -8.39 -6.21 0.01
C GLN A 104 -7.62 -4.99 -0.49
N VAL A 105 -8.35 -3.91 -0.80
CA VAL A 105 -7.75 -2.61 -1.13
C VAL A 105 -8.13 -1.61 -0.04
N ILE A 106 -7.13 -0.97 0.55
CA ILE A 106 -7.25 -0.04 1.67
C ILE A 106 -6.81 1.33 1.18
N PHE A 107 -7.72 2.31 1.24
CA PHE A 107 -7.43 3.69 0.84
C PHE A 107 -7.30 4.61 2.07
N TRP A 108 -6.49 5.66 1.95
CA TRP A 108 -6.33 6.73 2.95
C TRP A 108 -7.47 7.76 3.01
#